data_AF-A0A8S4G9T6-F1
#
_entry.id   AF-A0A8S4G9T6-F1
#
_cell.length_a   1.000
_cell.length_b   1.000
_cell.length_c   1.000
_cell.angle_alpha   90.00
_cell.angle_beta   90.00
_cell.angle_gamma   90.00
#
_symmetry.space_group_name_H-M   'P 1'
#
loop_
_entity.id
_entity.type
_entity.pdbx_description
1 polymer ?
#
loop_
_entity_poly.entity_id
_entity_poly.type
_entity_poly.pdbx_seq_one_letter_code
_entity_poly.pdbx_strand_id
1 'polypeptide(L)'
;MKCLWVVLMVAAAAGAESEGWLNKFGSNLRSELGQVLGATEVPYYEAVVNVTYVSRSEFDMRAMGPLYNSTPAIINTIANKQAYPEGIVSMSDWHIEVASLSDNWRPLLAHYAGPGAVLVIAVLLAAALPIAGLFWCCCHWCRGKRRRPFDRKFDSCLKGILAIVLIALLTLFLFGVVCAFATDAQLERSAAESPGAVRAAAQDVKEFLNATQAHAHWLLVVNYKQLEDTLQTMLNSACALAAGGQLQAVGGYAADYAQ
;
A
#
# COMPACT_ATOMS: atom_id res chain seq x y z
N MET A 1 14.55 81.99 -16.52
CA MET A 1 13.84 81.21 -15.48
C MET A 1 12.45 80.71 -15.89
N LYS A 2 11.69 81.39 -16.77
CA LYS A 2 10.35 80.94 -17.20
C LYS A 2 10.34 79.72 -18.15
N CYS A 3 11.34 79.58 -19.02
CA CYS A 3 11.40 78.43 -19.95
C CYS A 3 11.68 77.08 -19.26
N LEU A 4 12.44 77.09 -18.15
CA LEU A 4 12.75 75.87 -17.40
C LEU A 4 11.50 75.27 -16.74
N TRP A 5 10.59 76.13 -16.24
CA TRP A 5 9.32 75.72 -15.66
C TRP A 5 8.33 75.18 -16.69
N VAL A 6 8.33 75.72 -17.90
CA VAL A 6 7.49 75.19 -18.99
C VAL A 6 7.97 73.81 -19.43
N VAL A 7 9.29 73.58 -19.52
CA VAL A 7 9.85 72.27 -19.84
C VAL A 7 9.56 71.24 -18.74
N LEU A 8 9.63 71.64 -17.47
CA LEU A 8 9.30 70.77 -16.32
C LEU A 8 7.79 70.45 -16.24
N MET A 9 6.93 71.41 -16.56
CA MET A 9 5.47 71.22 -16.61
C MET A 9 5.03 70.38 -17.82
N VAL A 10 5.70 70.51 -18.97
CA VAL A 10 5.46 69.65 -20.14
C VAL A 10 5.97 68.23 -19.88
N ALA A 11 7.10 68.07 -19.18
CA ALA A 11 7.59 66.75 -18.74
C ALA A 11 6.68 66.12 -17.67
N ALA A 12 6.13 66.91 -16.75
CA ALA A 12 5.19 66.44 -15.74
C ALA A 12 3.80 66.11 -16.32
N ALA A 13 3.33 66.88 -17.31
CA ALA A 13 2.09 66.59 -18.04
C ALA A 13 2.24 65.36 -18.94
N ALA A 14 3.37 65.20 -19.62
CA ALA A 14 3.71 63.98 -20.35
C ALA A 14 3.82 62.77 -19.41
N GLY A 15 4.32 62.95 -18.18
CA GLY A 15 4.30 61.94 -17.12
C GLY A 15 2.88 61.55 -16.70
N ALA A 16 2.00 62.51 -16.43
CA ALA A 16 0.62 62.27 -15.99
C ALA A 16 -0.27 61.63 -17.08
N GLU A 17 -0.11 62.00 -18.35
CA GLU A 17 -0.79 61.34 -19.47
C GLU A 17 -0.24 59.93 -19.73
N SER A 18 1.05 59.71 -19.50
CA SER A 18 1.66 58.38 -19.59
C SER A 18 1.11 57.43 -18.52
N GLU A 19 0.84 57.91 -17.30
CA GLU A 19 0.25 57.08 -16.23
C GLU A 19 -1.17 56.60 -16.57
N GLY A 20 -2.00 57.48 -17.14
CA GLY A 20 -3.35 57.11 -17.59
C GLY A 20 -3.35 56.12 -18.75
N TRP A 21 -2.41 56.28 -19.68
CA TRP A 21 -2.24 55.37 -20.81
C TRP A 21 -1.70 54.00 -20.39
N LEU A 22 -0.72 53.95 -19.48
CA LEU A 22 -0.16 52.71 -18.93
C LEU A 22 -1.21 51.89 -18.16
N ASN A 23 -2.07 52.57 -17.38
CA ASN A 23 -3.15 51.92 -16.65
C ASN A 23 -4.21 51.30 -17.59
N LYS A 24 -4.58 52.01 -18.67
CA LYS A 24 -5.50 51.49 -19.70
C LYS A 24 -4.89 50.34 -20.50
N PHE A 25 -3.61 50.43 -20.80
CA PHE A 25 -2.89 49.35 -21.48
C PHE A 25 -2.84 48.09 -20.59
N GLY A 26 -2.53 48.26 -19.31
CA GLY A 26 -2.52 47.17 -18.34
C GLY A 26 -3.90 46.51 -18.15
N SER A 27 -4.98 47.28 -18.14
CA SER A 27 -6.33 46.72 -18.02
C SER A 27 -6.76 45.92 -19.26
N ASN A 28 -6.47 46.43 -20.46
CA ASN A 28 -6.81 45.75 -21.72
C ASN A 28 -5.97 44.49 -21.89
N LEU A 29 -4.68 44.56 -21.61
CA LEU A 29 -3.81 43.38 -21.68
C LEU A 29 -4.27 42.29 -20.71
N ARG A 30 -4.71 42.65 -19.50
CA ARG A 30 -5.23 41.70 -18.51
C ARG A 30 -6.55 41.05 -18.94
N SER A 31 -7.45 41.78 -19.59
CA SER A 31 -8.72 41.21 -20.09
C SER A 31 -8.49 40.26 -21.26
N GLU A 32 -7.63 40.64 -22.21
CA GLU A 32 -7.27 39.79 -23.36
C GLU A 32 -6.53 38.52 -22.91
N LEU A 33 -5.59 38.66 -21.96
CA LEU A 33 -4.90 37.50 -21.38
C LEU A 33 -5.91 36.55 -20.71
N GLY A 34 -6.86 37.08 -19.94
CA GLY A 34 -7.90 36.29 -19.28
C GLY A 34 -8.79 35.52 -20.26
N GLN A 35 -9.10 36.11 -21.41
CA GLN A 35 -9.88 35.45 -22.47
C GLN A 35 -9.10 34.33 -23.15
N VAL A 36 -7.81 34.56 -23.44
CA VAL A 36 -6.93 33.57 -24.07
C VAL A 36 -6.61 32.41 -23.11
N LEU A 37 -6.40 32.69 -21.82
CA LEU A 37 -6.21 31.65 -20.80
C LEU A 37 -7.46 30.78 -20.62
N GLY A 38 -8.65 31.39 -20.68
CA GLY A 38 -9.91 30.64 -20.54
C GLY A 38 -10.26 29.76 -21.75
N ALA A 39 -9.65 30.01 -22.91
CA ALA A 39 -9.93 29.31 -24.16
C ALA A 39 -8.90 28.24 -24.53
N THR A 40 -7.77 28.15 -23.83
CA THR A 40 -6.69 27.22 -24.20
C THR A 40 -6.60 26.03 -23.27
N GLU A 41 -6.78 24.83 -23.81
CA GLU A 41 -6.43 23.58 -23.15
C GLU A 41 -4.95 23.26 -23.41
N VAL A 42 -4.18 22.95 -22.37
CA VAL A 42 -2.79 22.50 -22.50
C VAL A 42 -2.80 21.00 -22.82
N PRO A 43 -2.34 20.56 -24.00
CA PRO A 43 -2.32 19.14 -24.34
C PRO A 43 -1.14 18.46 -23.63
N TYR A 44 -1.39 17.90 -22.45
CA TYR A 44 -0.47 16.95 -21.84
C TYR A 44 -0.59 15.62 -22.60
N TYR A 45 0.55 15.09 -23.04
CA TYR A 45 0.67 13.74 -23.62
C TYR A 45 0.67 12.77 -22.41
N GLU A 46 0.59 11.47 -22.65
CA GLU A 46 0.82 10.49 -21.59
C GLU A 46 2.19 9.85 -21.83
N ALA A 47 2.91 9.62 -20.74
CA ALA A 47 4.17 8.90 -20.81
C ALA A 47 3.88 7.41 -21.13
N VAL A 48 4.17 6.99 -22.36
CA VAL A 48 4.04 5.58 -22.76
C VAL A 48 5.25 4.81 -22.23
N VAL A 49 5.10 4.17 -21.08
CA VAL A 49 6.12 3.32 -20.47
C VAL A 49 5.58 1.88 -20.44
N ASN A 50 6.06 1.04 -21.36
CA ASN A 50 5.63 -0.36 -21.47
C ASN A 50 6.54 -1.24 -20.62
N VAL A 51 6.16 -1.46 -19.36
CA VAL A 51 6.86 -2.38 -18.44
C VAL A 51 6.12 -3.69 -18.27
N THR A 52 6.88 -4.79 -18.34
CA THR A 52 6.37 -6.14 -18.10
C THR A 52 7.12 -6.74 -16.92
N TYR A 53 6.39 -7.12 -15.89
CA TYR A 53 6.95 -7.74 -14.69
C TYR A 53 7.00 -9.25 -14.84
N VAL A 54 8.06 -9.86 -14.34
CA VAL A 54 8.34 -11.30 -14.50
C VAL A 54 7.83 -12.10 -13.29
N SER A 55 7.71 -11.47 -12.12
CA SER A 55 7.24 -12.13 -10.90
C SER A 55 5.82 -12.67 -11.04
N ARG A 56 5.62 -13.90 -10.54
CA ARG A 56 4.31 -14.56 -10.47
C ARG A 56 3.85 -14.60 -9.02
N SER A 57 2.60 -14.22 -8.77
CA SER A 57 1.95 -14.31 -7.45
C SER A 57 1.07 -15.56 -7.29
N GLU A 58 1.02 -16.42 -8.32
CA GLU A 58 0.15 -17.59 -8.34
C GLU A 58 0.72 -18.71 -7.45
N PHE A 59 -0.04 -19.04 -6.40
CA PHE A 59 0.31 -20.08 -5.44
C PHE A 59 -0.38 -21.40 -5.83
N ASP A 60 0.41 -22.38 -6.27
CA ASP A 60 -0.10 -23.73 -6.57
C ASP A 60 -0.34 -24.53 -5.29
N MET A 61 -1.58 -24.52 -4.83
CA MET A 61 -2.02 -25.17 -3.59
C MET A 61 -2.11 -26.70 -3.65
N ARG A 62 -1.92 -27.33 -4.82
CA ARG A 62 -1.94 -28.79 -5.07
C ARG A 62 -2.96 -29.55 -4.21
N ALA A 63 -2.57 -30.72 -3.67
CA ALA A 63 -3.41 -31.59 -2.86
C ALA A 63 -3.79 -31.01 -1.48
N MET A 64 -3.29 -29.82 -1.11
CA MET A 64 -3.62 -29.14 0.15
C MET A 64 -4.71 -28.06 -0.02
N GLY A 65 -5.31 -27.94 -1.21
CA GLY A 65 -6.38 -26.95 -1.49
C GLY A 65 -7.50 -26.86 -0.45
N PRO A 66 -8.11 -27.97 0.02
CA PRO A 66 -9.14 -27.94 1.06
C PRO A 66 -8.65 -27.37 2.40
N LEU A 67 -7.38 -27.60 2.72
CA LEU A 67 -6.74 -27.04 3.92
C LEU A 67 -6.56 -25.53 3.78
N TYR A 68 -6.06 -25.08 2.63
CA TYR A 68 -5.87 -23.66 2.36
C TYR A 68 -7.18 -22.87 2.35
N ASN A 69 -8.27 -23.45 1.83
CA ASN A 69 -9.58 -22.80 1.84
C ASN A 69 -10.18 -22.69 3.26
N SER A 70 -9.86 -23.61 4.17
CA SER A 70 -10.34 -23.60 5.56
C SER A 70 -9.44 -22.83 6.52
N THR A 71 -8.18 -22.59 6.14
CA THR A 71 -7.17 -21.91 6.96
C THR A 71 -7.60 -20.50 7.40
N PRO A 72 -8.19 -19.64 6.55
CA PRO A 72 -8.64 -18.31 6.97
C PRO A 72 -9.67 -18.34 8.11
N ALA A 73 -10.58 -19.32 8.12
CA ALA A 73 -11.57 -19.47 9.18
C ALA A 73 -10.92 -19.82 10.52
N ILE A 74 -9.94 -20.72 10.49
CA ILE A 74 -9.17 -21.13 11.66
C ILE A 74 -8.31 -19.98 12.18
N ILE A 75 -7.58 -19.30 11.30
CA ILE A 75 -6.72 -18.16 11.65
C ILE A 75 -7.55 -17.02 12.25
N ASN A 76 -8.69 -16.67 11.66
CA ASN A 76 -9.56 -15.62 12.20
C ASN A 76 -10.17 -15.98 13.57
N THR A 77 -10.24 -17.28 13.90
CA THR A 77 -10.77 -17.74 15.19
C THR A 77 -9.69 -17.68 16.28
N ILE A 78 -8.43 -17.91 15.93
CA ILE A 78 -7.33 -18.09 16.89
C ILE A 78 -6.47 -16.82 17.01
N ALA A 79 -6.19 -16.15 15.91
CA ALA A 79 -5.30 -15.00 15.86
C ALA A 79 -6.09 -13.69 15.86
N ASN A 80 -5.64 -12.73 16.67
CA ASN A 80 -6.13 -11.35 16.55
C ASN A 80 -5.66 -10.76 15.22
N LYS A 81 -6.49 -9.88 14.63
CA LYS A 81 -6.21 -9.26 13.32
C LYS A 81 -5.03 -8.28 13.33
N GLN A 82 -4.66 -7.78 14.49
CA GLN A 82 -3.49 -6.94 14.66
C GLN A 82 -2.29 -7.83 15.02
N ALA A 83 -1.11 -7.56 14.46
CA ALA A 83 0.10 -8.33 14.75
C ALA A 83 0.80 -7.89 16.05
N TYR A 84 0.55 -6.66 16.48
CA TYR A 84 1.08 -6.05 17.69
C TYR A 84 -0.04 -5.35 18.45
N PRO A 85 -0.09 -5.45 19.79
CA PRO A 85 -1.05 -4.69 20.56
C PRO A 85 -0.74 -3.19 20.49
N GLU A 86 -1.79 -2.38 20.43
CA GLU A 86 -1.68 -0.92 20.35
C GLU A 86 -0.91 -0.37 21.57
N GLY A 87 0.06 0.53 21.32
CA GLY A 87 0.80 1.23 22.37
C GLY A 87 2.17 0.65 22.78
N ILE A 88 2.65 -0.44 22.16
CA ILE A 88 4.01 -0.97 22.44
C ILE A 88 5.11 -0.26 21.64
N VAL A 89 4.76 0.25 20.46
CA VAL A 89 5.64 1.06 19.61
C VAL A 89 5.05 2.46 19.53
N SER A 90 5.56 3.36 20.37
CA SER A 90 5.29 4.80 20.24
C SER A 90 6.45 5.45 19.50
N MET A 91 6.13 6.21 18.45
CA MET A 91 7.07 7.11 17.80
C MET A 91 7.05 8.45 18.54
N SER A 92 8.02 8.65 19.43
CA SER A 92 8.37 9.94 20.03
C SER A 92 9.73 10.36 19.46
N ASP A 93 9.80 11.54 18.86
CA ASP A 93 11.04 12.22 18.44
C ASP A 93 12.07 11.37 17.66
N TRP A 94 11.65 10.76 16.56
CA TRP A 94 12.51 9.97 15.65
C TRP A 94 13.23 8.78 16.31
N HIS A 95 12.89 8.43 17.54
CA HIS A 95 13.30 7.21 18.23
C HIS A 95 12.13 6.25 18.37
N ILE A 96 12.39 4.98 18.06
CA ILE A 96 11.45 3.89 18.32
C ILE A 96 11.60 3.53 19.78
N GLU A 97 10.78 4.13 20.64
CA GLU A 97 10.71 3.74 22.04
C GLU A 97 9.78 2.53 22.15
N VAL A 98 10.40 1.36 22.35
CA VAL A 98 9.68 0.15 22.71
C VAL A 98 9.34 0.24 24.20
N ALA A 99 8.06 0.26 24.54
CA ALA A 99 7.65 0.23 25.94
C ALA A 99 8.24 -1.01 26.64
N SER A 100 8.69 -0.87 27.89
CA SER A 100 9.29 -1.95 28.68
C SER A 100 8.36 -3.17 28.73
N LEU A 101 8.84 -4.29 28.18
CA LEU A 101 8.09 -5.54 28.06
C LEU A 101 7.70 -6.12 29.45
N SER A 102 8.41 -5.73 30.51
CA SER A 102 8.14 -6.13 31.89
C SER A 102 6.88 -5.49 32.47
N ASP A 103 6.57 -4.25 32.10
CA ASP A 103 5.47 -3.49 32.71
C ASP A 103 4.13 -3.76 32.01
N ASN A 104 4.17 -4.17 30.73
CA ASN A 104 2.97 -4.41 29.89
C ASN A 104 2.81 -5.88 29.45
N TRP A 105 3.14 -6.86 30.31
CA TRP A 105 3.00 -8.29 29.97
C TRP A 105 1.55 -8.76 29.81
N ARG A 106 0.60 -8.15 30.52
CA ARG A 106 -0.83 -8.50 30.48
C ARG A 106 -1.50 -8.28 29.12
N PRO A 107 -1.40 -7.10 28.47
CA PRO A 107 -1.96 -6.89 27.14
C PRO A 107 -1.26 -7.74 26.09
N LEU A 108 0.04 -8.00 26.25
CA LEU A 108 0.80 -8.90 25.37
C LEU A 108 0.27 -10.35 25.46
N LEU A 109 0.06 -10.85 26.68
CA LEU A 109 -0.47 -12.19 26.88
C LEU A 109 -1.92 -12.33 26.40
N ALA A 110 -2.75 -11.31 26.60
CA ALA A 110 -4.13 -11.31 26.10
C ALA A 110 -4.18 -11.34 24.57
N HIS A 111 -3.24 -10.65 23.92
CA HIS A 111 -3.16 -10.60 22.46
C HIS A 111 -2.73 -11.95 21.84
N TYR A 112 -1.78 -12.65 22.48
CA TYR A 112 -1.28 -13.96 22.07
C TYR A 112 -2.00 -15.15 22.74
N ALA A 113 -3.08 -14.91 23.48
CA ALA A 113 -3.78 -15.96 24.23
C ALA A 113 -4.35 -17.07 23.32
N GLY A 114 -4.86 -16.72 22.14
CA GLY A 114 -5.43 -17.67 21.18
C GLY A 114 -4.40 -18.67 20.65
N PRO A 115 -3.31 -18.22 20.00
CA PRO A 115 -2.24 -19.11 19.56
C PRO A 115 -1.61 -19.90 20.72
N GLY A 116 -1.43 -19.26 21.88
CA GLY A 116 -0.92 -19.91 23.08
C GLY A 116 -1.80 -21.05 23.59
N ALA A 117 -3.13 -20.88 23.57
CA ALA A 117 -4.07 -21.92 23.97
C ALA A 117 -3.98 -23.15 23.07
N VAL A 118 -3.83 -22.96 21.75
CA VAL A 118 -3.67 -24.05 20.79
C VAL A 118 -2.38 -24.83 21.04
N LEU A 119 -1.27 -24.14 21.34
CA LEU A 119 -0.01 -24.78 21.70
C LEU A 119 -0.15 -25.66 22.95
N VAL A 120 -0.80 -25.14 23.99
CA VAL A 120 -1.03 -25.90 25.24
C VAL A 120 -1.88 -27.14 24.98
N ILE A 121 -2.95 -27.03 24.19
CA ILE A 121 -3.79 -28.17 23.81
C ILE A 121 -2.99 -29.20 23.02
N ALA A 122 -2.15 -28.78 22.07
CA ALA A 122 -1.32 -29.68 21.30
C ALA A 122 -0.34 -30.46 22.19
N VAL A 123 0.31 -29.80 23.15
CA VAL A 123 1.20 -30.45 24.12
C VAL A 123 0.45 -31.42 25.02
N LEU A 124 -0.75 -31.04 25.49
CA LEU A 124 -1.60 -31.93 26.29
C LEU A 124 -2.00 -33.18 25.50
N LEU A 125 -2.37 -33.05 24.22
CA LEU A 125 -2.67 -34.18 23.35
C LEU A 125 -1.45 -35.07 23.12
N ALA A 126 -0.27 -34.46 22.88
CA ALA A 126 0.98 -35.19 22.71
C ALA A 126 1.38 -35.99 23.94
N ALA A 127 1.09 -35.48 25.16
CA ALA A 127 1.33 -36.19 26.41
C ALA A 127 0.24 -37.23 26.72
N ALA A 128 -1.03 -36.95 26.40
CA ALA A 128 -2.16 -37.84 26.68
C ALA A 128 -2.10 -39.14 25.84
N LEU A 129 -1.64 -39.05 24.58
CA LEU A 129 -1.48 -40.19 23.67
C LEU A 129 -0.62 -41.34 24.24
N PRO A 130 0.65 -41.13 24.68
CA PRO A 130 1.47 -42.18 25.26
C PRO A 130 0.94 -42.65 26.61
N ILE A 131 0.35 -41.76 27.42
CA ILE A 131 -0.23 -42.13 28.72
C ILE A 131 -1.42 -43.06 28.54
N ALA A 132 -2.34 -42.75 27.62
CA ALA A 132 -3.49 -43.60 27.30
C ALA A 132 -3.06 -44.96 26.73
N GLY A 133 -2.05 -44.97 25.85
CA GLY A 133 -1.46 -46.21 25.32
C GLY A 133 -0.83 -47.07 26.42
N LEU A 134 -0.11 -46.46 27.35
CA LEU A 134 0.54 -47.15 28.47
C LEU A 134 -0.49 -47.71 29.45
N PHE A 135 -1.53 -46.94 29.80
CA PHE A 135 -2.64 -47.46 30.60
C PHE A 135 -3.36 -48.63 29.92
N TRP A 136 -3.61 -48.57 28.61
CA TRP A 136 -4.25 -49.68 27.89
C TRP A 136 -3.36 -50.94 27.87
N CYS A 137 -2.06 -50.77 27.62
CA CYS A 137 -1.08 -51.86 27.61
C CYS A 137 -0.96 -52.52 29.00
N CYS A 138 -0.74 -51.72 30.05
CA CYS A 138 -0.63 -52.21 31.43
C CYS A 138 -1.94 -52.86 31.90
N CYS A 139 -3.11 -52.28 31.57
CA CYS A 139 -4.39 -52.86 31.94
C CYS A 139 -4.73 -54.15 31.18
N HIS A 140 -4.29 -54.31 29.93
CA HIS A 140 -4.48 -55.55 29.19
C HIS A 140 -3.60 -56.68 29.74
N TRP A 141 -2.32 -56.39 30.01
CA TRP A 141 -1.37 -57.37 30.54
C TRP A 141 -1.65 -57.77 32.00
N CYS A 142 -2.12 -56.84 32.85
CA CYS A 142 -2.48 -57.11 34.24
C CYS A 142 -3.83 -57.83 34.42
N ARG A 143 -4.71 -57.84 33.40
CA ARG A 143 -6.03 -58.52 33.45
C ARG A 143 -5.95 -60.05 33.37
N GLY A 144 -4.75 -60.63 33.20
CA GLY A 144 -4.52 -62.08 33.20
C GLY A 144 -4.54 -62.75 34.59
N LYS A 145 -4.49 -62.01 35.71
CA LYS A 145 -4.24 -62.64 37.03
C LYS A 145 -5.29 -62.46 38.14
N ARG A 146 -6.23 -61.50 38.08
CA ARG A 146 -7.25 -61.32 39.15
C ARG A 146 -8.59 -60.79 38.62
N ARG A 147 -9.57 -61.68 38.42
CA ARG A 147 -10.98 -61.29 38.21
C ARG A 147 -11.64 -61.05 39.57
N ARG A 148 -11.93 -59.79 39.92
CA ARG A 148 -12.96 -59.48 40.94
C ARG A 148 -14.32 -59.32 40.24
N PRO A 149 -15.44 -59.82 40.80
CA PRO A 149 -16.67 -60.04 40.02
C PRO A 149 -17.60 -58.82 39.94
N PHE A 150 -17.24 -57.66 40.49
CA PHE A 150 -18.24 -56.65 40.88
C PHE A 150 -18.33 -55.36 40.05
N ASP A 151 -17.76 -55.28 38.85
CA ASP A 151 -18.01 -54.11 37.98
C ASP A 151 -17.95 -54.43 36.48
N ARG A 152 -19.01 -55.06 35.95
CA ARG A 152 -19.00 -55.62 34.58
C ARG A 152 -19.58 -54.67 33.51
N LYS A 153 -20.49 -53.76 33.90
CA LYS A 153 -21.23 -52.91 32.94
C LYS A 153 -20.52 -51.58 32.66
N PHE A 154 -20.07 -50.88 33.71
CA PHE A 154 -19.40 -49.58 33.57
C PHE A 154 -18.02 -49.72 32.88
N ASP A 155 -17.30 -50.78 33.23
CA ASP A 155 -15.96 -51.13 32.73
C ASP A 155 -15.92 -51.46 31.22
N SER A 156 -17.07 -51.85 30.64
CA SER A 156 -17.21 -52.13 29.21
C SER A 156 -17.49 -50.88 28.38
N CYS A 157 -18.30 -49.95 28.91
CA CYS A 157 -18.62 -48.68 28.26
C CYS A 157 -17.39 -47.74 28.25
N LEU A 158 -16.70 -47.63 29.38
CA LEU A 158 -15.49 -46.81 29.50
C LEU A 158 -14.38 -47.27 28.54
N LYS A 159 -14.22 -48.59 28.35
CA LYS A 159 -13.31 -49.15 27.34
C LYS A 159 -13.74 -48.83 25.91
N GLY A 160 -15.03 -48.92 25.61
CA GLY A 160 -15.56 -48.56 24.31
C GLY A 160 -15.27 -47.09 23.98
N ILE A 161 -15.57 -46.19 24.91
CA ILE A 161 -15.32 -44.75 24.76
C ILE A 161 -13.82 -44.48 24.60
N LEU A 162 -12.97 -45.06 25.46
CA LEU A 162 -11.53 -44.86 25.36
C LEU A 162 -10.93 -45.41 24.06
N ALA A 163 -11.45 -46.54 23.55
CA ALA A 163 -11.04 -47.09 22.25
C ALA A 163 -11.46 -46.18 21.09
N ILE A 164 -12.69 -45.66 21.09
CA ILE A 164 -13.19 -44.72 20.07
C ILE A 164 -12.35 -43.44 20.08
N VAL A 165 -12.08 -42.87 21.26
CA VAL A 165 -11.24 -41.67 21.42
C VAL A 165 -9.82 -41.93 20.91
N LEU A 166 -9.23 -43.09 21.22
CA LEU A 166 -7.90 -43.44 20.76
C LEU A 166 -7.83 -43.62 19.23
N ILE A 167 -8.83 -44.27 18.63
CA ILE A 167 -8.95 -44.38 17.17
C ILE A 167 -9.05 -42.98 16.54
N ALA A 168 -9.91 -42.11 17.07
CA ALA A 168 -10.07 -40.76 16.56
C ALA A 168 -8.75 -39.95 16.65
N LEU A 169 -8.04 -40.02 17.78
CA LEU A 169 -6.75 -39.35 17.95
C LEU A 169 -5.67 -39.91 17.00
N LEU A 170 -5.61 -41.23 16.79
CA LEU A 170 -4.69 -41.84 15.84
C LEU A 170 -5.00 -41.41 14.39
N THR A 171 -6.28 -41.32 14.02
CA THR A 171 -6.65 -40.81 12.68
C THR A 171 -6.26 -39.35 12.49
N LEU A 172 -6.42 -38.52 13.52
CA LEU A 172 -6.00 -37.11 13.49
C LEU A 172 -4.47 -37.01 13.38
N PHE A 173 -3.74 -37.86 14.10
CA PHE A 173 -2.28 -37.91 14.03
C PHE A 173 -1.78 -38.34 12.65
N LEU A 174 -2.37 -39.38 12.05
CA LEU A 174 -2.04 -39.81 10.69
C LEU A 174 -2.28 -38.70 9.66
N PHE A 175 -3.41 -37.99 9.78
CA PHE A 175 -3.69 -36.82 8.95
C PHE A 175 -2.61 -35.74 9.13
N GLY A 176 -2.24 -35.42 10.38
CA GLY A 176 -1.17 -34.47 10.69
C GLY A 176 0.17 -34.86 10.07
N VAL A 177 0.54 -36.14 10.11
CA VAL A 177 1.77 -36.66 9.49
C VAL A 177 1.74 -36.48 7.97
N VAL A 178 0.61 -36.79 7.31
CA VAL A 178 0.47 -36.56 5.86
C VAL A 178 0.56 -35.06 5.52
N CYS A 179 -0.05 -34.20 6.32
CA CYS A 179 0.07 -32.74 6.16
C CYS A 179 1.52 -32.28 6.34
N ALA A 180 2.25 -32.79 7.33
CA ALA A 180 3.65 -32.46 7.56
C ALA A 180 4.52 -32.89 6.36
N PHE A 181 4.37 -34.11 5.87
CA PHE A 181 5.08 -34.57 4.67
C PHE A 181 4.76 -33.73 3.43
N ALA A 182 3.49 -33.39 3.22
CA ALA A 182 3.10 -32.54 2.10
C ALA A 182 3.67 -31.13 2.22
N THR A 183 3.76 -30.60 3.45
CA THR A 183 4.33 -29.29 3.75
C THR A 183 5.84 -29.32 3.50
N ASP A 184 6.56 -30.29 4.03
CA ASP A 184 8.00 -30.44 3.83
C ASP A 184 8.36 -30.56 2.34
N ALA A 185 7.59 -31.35 1.58
CA ALA A 185 7.78 -31.49 0.14
C ALA A 185 7.49 -30.18 -0.64
N GLN A 186 6.61 -29.32 -0.14
CA GLN A 186 6.38 -27.98 -0.70
C GLN A 186 7.51 -27.03 -0.31
N LEU A 187 7.94 -27.02 0.96
CA LEU A 187 9.02 -26.16 1.44
C LEU A 187 10.32 -26.41 0.68
N GLU A 188 10.68 -27.65 0.41
CA GLU A 188 11.91 -27.98 -0.34
C GLU A 188 11.88 -27.38 -1.75
N ARG A 189 10.73 -27.47 -2.44
CA ARG A 189 10.54 -26.91 -3.78
C ARG A 189 10.54 -25.39 -3.76
N SER A 190 9.83 -24.79 -2.80
CA SER A 190 9.82 -23.34 -2.61
C SER A 190 11.21 -22.81 -2.27
N ALA A 191 12.00 -23.53 -1.47
CA ALA A 191 13.39 -23.17 -1.17
C ALA A 191 14.28 -23.26 -2.42
N ALA A 192 14.08 -24.27 -3.27
CA ALA A 192 14.82 -24.40 -4.53
C ALA A 192 14.49 -23.30 -5.55
N GLU A 193 13.23 -22.84 -5.61
CA GLU A 193 12.78 -21.78 -6.52
C GLU A 193 12.98 -20.35 -5.97
N SER A 194 13.12 -20.21 -4.64
CA SER A 194 13.34 -18.93 -3.93
C SER A 194 14.41 -18.03 -4.55
N PRO A 195 15.65 -18.49 -4.84
CA PRO A 195 16.67 -17.61 -5.39
C PRO A 195 16.36 -17.16 -6.82
N GLY A 196 15.52 -17.88 -7.57
CA GLY A 196 14.99 -17.44 -8.86
C GLY A 196 13.93 -16.35 -8.68
N ALA A 197 12.97 -16.57 -7.78
CA ALA A 197 11.91 -15.63 -7.47
C ALA A 197 12.43 -14.30 -6.91
N VAL A 198 13.42 -14.33 -6.01
CA VAL A 198 14.05 -13.12 -5.46
C VAL A 198 14.79 -12.34 -6.54
N ARG A 199 15.47 -13.02 -7.47
CA ARG A 199 16.12 -12.35 -8.60
C ARG A 199 15.11 -11.73 -9.56
N ALA A 200 14.02 -12.43 -9.86
CA ALA A 200 12.92 -11.90 -10.66
C ALA A 200 12.29 -10.66 -9.99
N ALA A 201 12.00 -10.73 -8.69
CA ALA A 201 11.49 -9.59 -7.93
C ALA A 201 12.48 -8.42 -7.89
N ALA A 202 13.78 -8.68 -7.71
CA ALA A 202 14.79 -7.63 -7.74
C ALA A 202 14.92 -6.99 -9.13
N GLN A 203 14.75 -7.78 -10.20
CA GLN A 203 14.70 -7.28 -11.56
C GLN A 203 13.44 -6.42 -11.79
N ASP A 204 12.29 -6.86 -11.30
CA ASP A 204 11.03 -6.11 -11.40
C ASP A 204 11.09 -4.78 -10.64
N VAL A 205 11.72 -4.76 -9.45
CA VAL A 205 11.93 -3.50 -8.71
C VAL A 205 12.82 -2.54 -9.48
N LYS A 206 13.89 -3.05 -10.12
CA LYS A 206 14.74 -2.19 -10.96
C LYS A 206 13.96 -1.62 -12.14
N GLU A 207 13.14 -2.45 -12.79
CA GLU A 207 12.33 -2.02 -13.92
C GLU A 207 11.26 -1.00 -13.48
N PHE A 208 10.60 -1.23 -12.35
CA PHE A 208 9.64 -0.30 -11.74
C PHE A 208 10.29 1.04 -11.40
N LEU A 209 11.49 1.05 -10.81
CA LEU A 209 12.22 2.27 -10.49
C LEU A 209 12.65 3.02 -11.75
N ASN A 210 13.11 2.31 -12.78
CA ASN A 210 13.47 2.91 -14.07
C ASN A 210 12.25 3.56 -14.75
N ALA A 211 11.11 2.86 -14.76
CA ALA A 211 9.85 3.40 -15.25
C ALA A 211 9.39 4.63 -14.46
N THR A 212 9.48 4.58 -13.13
CA THR A 212 9.13 5.71 -12.26
C THR A 212 10.02 6.91 -12.53
N GLN A 213 11.33 6.70 -12.71
CA GLN A 213 12.27 7.76 -13.08
C GLN A 213 11.93 8.36 -14.46
N ALA A 214 11.58 7.52 -15.44
CA ALA A 214 11.16 7.99 -16.76
C ALA A 214 9.87 8.84 -16.67
N HIS A 215 8.86 8.39 -15.91
CA HIS A 215 7.65 9.16 -15.65
C HIS A 215 7.95 10.50 -14.96
N ALA A 216 8.81 10.51 -13.95
CA ALA A 216 9.19 11.72 -13.24
C ALA A 216 9.90 12.73 -14.16
N HIS A 217 10.85 12.26 -14.96
CA HIS A 217 11.54 13.10 -15.94
C HIS A 217 10.56 13.69 -16.96
N TRP A 218 9.63 12.87 -17.44
CA TRP A 218 8.65 13.27 -18.43
C TRP A 218 7.68 14.34 -17.88
N LEU A 219 7.20 14.16 -16.65
CA LEU A 219 6.33 15.11 -15.95
C LEU A 219 7.04 16.43 -15.62
N LEU A 220 8.31 16.38 -15.18
CA LEU A 220 9.03 17.56 -14.70
C LEU A 220 9.75 18.33 -15.79
N VAL A 221 10.23 17.67 -16.85
CA VAL A 221 11.02 18.32 -17.89
C VAL A 221 10.15 18.61 -19.11
N VAL A 222 9.44 17.60 -19.60
CA VAL A 222 8.81 17.72 -20.91
C VAL A 222 7.46 18.45 -20.78
N ASN A 223 6.61 18.03 -19.84
CA ASN A 223 5.34 18.72 -19.54
C ASN A 223 5.55 20.17 -19.07
N TYR A 224 6.58 20.40 -18.26
CA TYR A 224 6.90 21.76 -17.82
C TYR A 224 7.34 22.65 -18.97
N LYS A 225 8.17 22.14 -19.91
CA LYS A 225 8.55 22.89 -21.12
C LYS A 225 7.36 23.25 -21.99
N GLN A 226 6.39 22.35 -22.20
CA GLN A 226 5.22 22.72 -23.00
C GLN A 226 4.31 23.71 -22.29
N LEU A 227 4.22 23.63 -20.95
CA LEU A 227 3.53 24.67 -20.20
C LEU A 227 4.19 26.02 -20.45
N GLU A 228 5.53 26.08 -20.41
CA GLU A 228 6.30 27.28 -20.71
C GLU A 228 6.10 27.78 -22.16
N ASP A 229 6.24 26.90 -23.16
CA ASP A 229 6.07 27.25 -24.58
C ASP A 229 4.64 27.73 -24.87
N THR A 230 3.64 27.06 -24.27
CA THR A 230 2.24 27.47 -24.38
C THR A 230 2.05 28.84 -23.74
N LEU A 231 2.58 29.07 -22.54
CA LEU A 231 2.49 30.36 -21.84
C LEU A 231 3.16 31.49 -22.64
N GLN A 232 4.35 31.25 -23.21
CA GLN A 232 5.03 32.22 -24.08
C GLN A 232 4.20 32.53 -25.32
N THR A 233 3.59 31.51 -25.94
CA THR A 233 2.71 31.69 -27.10
C THR A 233 1.48 32.53 -26.74
N MET A 234 0.89 32.32 -25.56
CA MET A 234 -0.23 33.13 -25.06
C MET A 234 0.16 34.59 -24.79
N LEU A 235 1.33 34.80 -24.18
CA LEU A 235 1.83 36.15 -23.93
C LEU A 235 2.09 36.90 -25.25
N ASN A 236 2.65 36.21 -26.24
CA ASN A 236 2.91 36.78 -27.55
C ASN A 236 1.61 37.07 -28.33
N SER A 237 0.61 36.19 -28.27
CA SER A 237 -0.68 36.40 -28.94
C SER A 237 -1.48 37.53 -28.31
N ALA A 238 -1.53 37.60 -26.97
CA ALA A 238 -2.19 38.70 -26.26
C ALA A 238 -1.49 40.04 -26.50
N CYS A 239 -0.16 40.06 -26.56
CA CYS A 239 0.61 41.26 -26.92
C CYS A 239 0.31 41.71 -28.36
N ALA A 240 0.24 40.78 -29.31
CA ALA A 240 -0.12 41.09 -30.70
C ALA A 240 -1.55 41.63 -30.83
N LEU A 241 -2.52 41.08 -30.10
CA LEU A 241 -3.89 41.59 -30.04
C LEU A 241 -3.95 42.99 -29.42
N ALA A 242 -3.23 43.21 -28.32
CA ALA A 242 -3.14 44.52 -27.68
C ALA A 242 -2.49 45.57 -28.61
N ALA A 243 -1.44 45.21 -29.35
CA ALA A 243 -0.79 46.07 -30.34
C ALA A 243 -1.68 46.34 -31.57
N GLY A 244 -2.45 45.34 -32.03
CA GLY A 244 -3.43 45.50 -33.10
C GLY A 244 -4.58 46.44 -32.71
N GLY A 245 -5.05 46.36 -31.46
CA GLY A 245 -6.01 47.29 -30.89
C GLY A 245 -5.47 48.73 -30.78
N GLN A 246 -4.16 48.89 -30.54
CA GLN A 246 -3.51 50.21 -30.56
C GLN A 246 -3.42 50.81 -31.97
N LEU A 247 -3.22 50.01 -33.02
CA LEU A 247 -3.24 50.50 -34.40
C LEU A 247 -4.62 51.05 -34.81
N GLN A 248 -5.70 50.43 -34.35
CA GLN A 248 -7.06 50.95 -34.55
C GLN A 248 -7.35 52.20 -33.71
N ALA A 249 -6.86 52.25 -32.47
CA ALA A 249 -7.00 53.44 -31.63
C ALA A 249 -6.23 54.64 -32.20
N VAL A 250 -4.98 54.45 -32.64
CA VAL A 250 -4.15 55.52 -33.25
C VAL A 250 -4.71 55.95 -34.61
N GLY A 251 -5.29 55.04 -35.39
CA GLY A 251 -6.03 55.36 -36.62
C GLY A 251 -7.31 56.17 -36.38
N GLY A 252 -7.99 55.95 -35.24
CA GLY A 252 -9.15 56.73 -34.81
C GLY A 252 -8.77 58.16 -34.39
N TYR A 253 -7.67 58.34 -33.64
CA TYR A 253 -7.19 59.67 -33.28
C TYR A 253 -6.74 60.49 -34.50
N ALA A 254 -6.21 59.87 -35.55
CA ALA A 254 -5.85 60.58 -36.79
C ALA A 254 -7.08 61.09 -37.59
N ALA A 255 -8.26 60.48 -37.39
CA ALA A 255 -9.49 60.88 -38.07
C ALA A 255 -10.19 62.09 -37.39
N ASP A 256 -10.03 62.26 -36.07
CA ASP A 256 -10.61 63.38 -35.32
C ASP A 256 -9.87 64.72 -35.50
N TYR A 257 -8.66 64.73 -36.08
CA TYR A 257 -7.93 65.97 -36.43
C TYR A 257 -8.12 66.41 -37.90
N ALA A 258 -9.01 65.75 -38.64
CA ALA A 258 -9.35 66.07 -40.03
C ALA A 258 -10.75 66.72 -40.18
N GLN A 259 -11.25 67.36 -39.12
CA GLN A 259 -12.38 68.31 -39.16
C GLN A 259 -11.94 69.70 -38.71
#